data_AF-A0A9F5IVL5-F1
#
_entry.id   AF-A0A9F5IVL5-F1
#
_cell.length_a   1.000
_cell.length_b   1.000
_cell.length_c   1.000
_cell.angle_alpha   90.00
_cell.angle_beta   90.00
_cell.angle_gamma   90.00
#
_symmetry.space_group_name_H-M   'P 1'
#
loop_
_entity.id
_entity.type
_entity.pdbx_description
1 polymer ?
#
loop_
_entity_poly.entity_id
_entity_poly.type
_entity_poly.pdbx_seq_one_letter_code
_entity_poly.pdbx_strand_id
1 'polypeptide(L)'
;MADFSAAYLRCQLLLIKALQEKLWNVAAPLYVKQNALASAAARQIMEETYKMEFMYSNVEHRQVVIIHHMRLQAKALQLIVTVRTARGVEPLGICEKFLQEVDCFQRCFISELPHMQGSFVDKLLDLMPRLVTSKPSEVVKILRVTLRQSNFLCLPLPEK
;
A
#
# COMPACT_ATOMS: atom_id res chain seq x y z
N MET A 1 1.23 -23.51 -2.37
CA MET A 1 2.36 -22.60 -2.07
C MET A 1 2.90 -21.87 -3.30
N ALA A 2 3.23 -22.57 -4.39
CA ALA A 2 3.74 -21.92 -5.61
C ALA A 2 2.79 -20.84 -6.17
N ASP A 3 1.48 -21.11 -6.20
CA ASP A 3 0.48 -20.14 -6.66
C ASP A 3 0.33 -18.93 -5.73
N PHE A 4 0.49 -19.13 -4.41
CA PHE A 4 0.46 -18.05 -3.42
C PHE A 4 1.66 -17.11 -3.62
N SER A 5 2.87 -17.66 -3.71
CA SER A 5 4.08 -16.88 -3.98
C SER A 5 4.00 -16.18 -5.34
N ALA A 6 3.47 -16.84 -6.37
CA ALA A 6 3.26 -16.24 -7.68
C ALA A 6 2.22 -15.10 -7.64
N ALA A 7 1.12 -15.23 -6.89
CA ALA A 7 0.15 -14.16 -6.67
C ALA A 7 0.78 -12.95 -5.96
N TYR A 8 1.61 -13.19 -4.94
CA TYR A 8 2.33 -12.15 -4.23
C TYR A 8 3.31 -11.39 -5.12
N LEU A 9 4.15 -12.11 -5.87
CA LEU A 9 5.10 -11.51 -6.81
C LEU A 9 4.38 -10.70 -7.90
N ARG A 10 3.21 -11.17 -8.37
CA ARG A 10 2.36 -10.41 -9.28
C ARG A 10 1.88 -9.09 -8.65
N CYS A 11 1.46 -9.11 -7.38
CA CYS A 11 1.08 -7.90 -6.65
C CYS A 11 2.26 -6.91 -6.54
N GLN A 12 3.45 -7.39 -6.18
CA GLN A 12 4.65 -6.56 -6.12
C GLN A 12 4.97 -5.93 -7.48
N LEU A 13 4.93 -6.72 -8.55
CA LEU A 13 5.19 -6.24 -9.90
C LEU A 13 4.18 -5.16 -10.34
N LEU A 14 2.90 -5.35 -10.03
CA LEU A 14 1.85 -4.35 -10.30
C LEU A 14 2.12 -3.05 -9.53
N LEU A 15 2.49 -3.15 -8.25
CA LEU A 15 2.80 -1.98 -7.43
C LEU A 15 4.01 -1.23 -7.96
N ILE A 16 5.10 -1.93 -8.30
CA ILE A 16 6.30 -1.34 -8.89
C ILE A 16 5.96 -0.60 -10.19
N LYS A 17 5.21 -1.24 -11.09
CA LYS A 17 4.79 -0.63 -12.36
C LYS A 17 4.00 0.65 -12.13
N ALA A 18 3.01 0.62 -11.23
CA ALA A 18 2.19 1.79 -10.91
C ALA A 18 3.01 2.96 -10.30
N LEU A 19 4.06 2.65 -9.52
CA LEU A 19 4.91 3.65 -8.88
C LEU A 19 6.00 4.22 -9.81
N GLN A 20 6.49 3.43 -10.77
CA GLN A 20 7.52 3.82 -11.73
C GLN A 20 6.98 4.67 -12.90
N GLU A 21 5.67 4.73 -13.10
CA GLU A 21 5.12 5.48 -14.23
C GLU A 21 5.57 6.96 -14.25
N LYS A 22 5.92 7.47 -15.43
CA LYS A 22 6.22 8.91 -15.67
C LYS A 22 5.07 9.84 -15.27
N LEU A 23 3.87 9.28 -15.02
CA LEU A 23 2.68 9.95 -14.49
C LEU A 23 2.97 10.90 -13.33
N TRP A 24 3.90 10.53 -12.45
CA TRP A 24 4.15 11.27 -11.21
C TRP A 24 4.92 12.59 -11.40
N ASN A 25 5.48 12.82 -12.59
CA ASN A 25 6.27 13.99 -12.96
C ASN A 25 5.49 14.98 -13.85
N VAL A 26 4.26 14.64 -14.26
CA VAL A 26 3.41 15.45 -15.15
C VAL A 26 2.21 16.00 -14.37
N ALA A 27 1.58 17.09 -14.83
CA ALA A 27 0.38 17.64 -14.20
C ALA A 27 -0.79 16.64 -14.24
N ALA A 28 -1.40 16.40 -13.07
CA ALA A 28 -2.46 15.40 -12.87
C ALA A 28 -3.65 15.47 -13.84
N PRO A 29 -4.17 16.66 -14.22
CA PRO A 29 -5.33 16.75 -15.12
C PRO A 29 -5.05 16.28 -16.55
N LEU A 30 -3.78 16.22 -16.96
CA LEU A 30 -3.37 15.93 -18.32
C LEU A 30 -3.14 14.43 -18.59
N TYR A 31 -3.13 13.59 -17.55
CA TYR A 31 -2.73 12.16 -17.61
C TYR A 31 -3.82 11.23 -17.04
N VAL A 32 -5.06 11.38 -17.51
CA VAL A 32 -6.24 10.64 -17.03
C VAL A 32 -6.10 9.12 -17.20
N LYS A 33 -5.57 8.67 -18.35
CA LYS A 33 -5.42 7.24 -18.66
C LYS A 33 -4.47 6.52 -17.71
N GLN A 34 -3.34 7.13 -17.38
CA GLN A 34 -2.37 6.55 -16.47
C GLN A 34 -2.86 6.58 -15.01
N ASN A 35 -3.63 7.60 -14.59
CA ASN A 35 -4.27 7.59 -13.27
C ASN A 35 -5.26 6.41 -13.17
N ALA A 36 -5.97 6.10 -14.26
CA ALA A 36 -6.85 4.94 -14.32
C ALA A 36 -6.09 3.60 -14.20
N LEU A 37 -4.90 3.49 -14.80
CA LEU A 37 -4.03 2.31 -14.66
C LEU A 37 -3.55 2.11 -13.21
N ALA A 38 -3.08 3.17 -12.56
CA ALA A 38 -2.66 3.10 -11.16
C ALA A 38 -3.82 2.73 -10.21
N SER A 39 -5.02 3.29 -10.47
CA SER A 39 -6.25 2.92 -9.75
C SER A 39 -6.67 1.46 -10.01
N ALA A 40 -6.54 0.98 -11.25
CA ALA A 40 -6.82 -0.42 -11.58
C ALA A 40 -5.82 -1.36 -10.91
N ALA A 41 -4.53 -1.03 -10.90
CA ALA A 41 -3.50 -1.80 -10.22
C ALA A 41 -3.76 -1.88 -8.71
N ALA A 42 -4.11 -0.76 -8.07
CA ALA A 42 -4.46 -0.74 -6.64
C ALA A 42 -5.65 -1.66 -6.34
N ARG A 43 -6.72 -1.59 -7.14
CA ARG A 43 -7.88 -2.48 -7.01
C ARG A 43 -7.53 -3.95 -7.19
N GLN A 44 -6.73 -4.27 -8.21
CA GLN A 44 -6.31 -5.63 -8.48
C GLN A 44 -5.45 -6.20 -7.33
N ILE A 45 -4.52 -5.41 -6.78
CA ILE A 45 -3.72 -5.85 -5.62
C ILE A 45 -4.61 -6.07 -4.39
N MET A 46 -5.59 -5.20 -4.14
CA MET A 46 -6.53 -5.42 -3.03
C MET A 46 -7.33 -6.71 -3.21
N GLU A 47 -7.87 -6.96 -4.40
CA GLU A 47 -8.63 -8.18 -4.70
C GLU A 47 -7.76 -9.43 -4.53
N GLU A 48 -6.54 -9.44 -5.09
CA GLU A 48 -5.62 -10.56 -4.97
C GLU A 48 -5.16 -10.79 -3.52
N THR A 49 -4.89 -9.73 -2.76
CA THR A 49 -4.54 -9.89 -1.33
C THR A 49 -5.69 -10.44 -0.50
N TYR A 50 -6.95 -10.13 -0.82
CA TYR A 50 -8.10 -10.78 -0.16
C TYR A 50 -8.23 -12.25 -0.59
N LYS A 51 -8.10 -12.56 -1.88
CA LYS A 51 -8.09 -13.95 -2.35
C LYS A 51 -6.99 -14.76 -1.68
N MET A 52 -5.80 -14.20 -1.54
CA MET A 52 -4.68 -14.84 -0.85
C MET A 52 -4.96 -15.13 0.63
N GLU A 53 -5.67 -14.23 1.31
CA GLU A 53 -6.06 -14.41 2.72
C GLU A 53 -7.09 -15.52 2.92
N PHE A 54 -8.06 -15.65 2.00
CA PHE A 54 -9.23 -16.50 2.20
C PHE A 54 -9.26 -17.80 1.38
N MET A 55 -8.56 -17.89 0.24
CA MET A 55 -8.62 -19.08 -0.62
C MET A 55 -7.57 -20.15 -0.27
N TYR A 56 -6.46 -19.76 0.37
CA TYR A 56 -5.39 -20.68 0.71
C TYR A 56 -5.55 -21.15 2.15
N SER A 57 -5.57 -22.47 2.35
CA SER A 57 -5.49 -23.07 3.69
C SER A 57 -4.05 -23.02 4.20
N ASN A 58 -3.87 -22.97 5.52
CA ASN A 58 -2.57 -23.00 6.21
C ASN A 58 -1.64 -21.82 5.88
N VAL A 59 -2.19 -20.63 5.66
CA VAL A 59 -1.37 -19.40 5.56
C VAL A 59 -0.79 -19.08 6.93
N GLU A 60 0.53 -19.04 7.03
CA GLU A 60 1.22 -18.75 8.29
C GLU A 60 0.98 -17.31 8.75
N HIS A 61 1.06 -17.06 10.06
CA HIS A 61 0.88 -15.72 10.64
C HIS A 61 1.73 -14.66 9.92
N ARG A 62 3.03 -14.94 9.69
CA ARG A 62 3.92 -14.02 8.96
C ARG A 62 3.46 -13.73 7.54
N GLN A 63 2.93 -14.73 6.84
CA GLN A 63 2.37 -14.54 5.50
C GLN A 63 1.11 -13.67 5.55
N VAL A 64 0.24 -13.86 6.55
CA VAL A 64 -0.93 -13.00 6.80
C VAL A 64 -0.49 -11.55 7.02
N VAL A 65 0.52 -11.30 7.84
CA VAL A 65 0.97 -9.91 8.08
C VAL A 65 1.54 -9.28 6.81
N ILE A 66 2.28 -10.04 5.99
CA ILE A 66 2.82 -9.56 4.72
C ILE A 66 1.72 -9.23 3.71
N ILE A 67 0.64 -10.02 3.61
CA ILE A 67 -0.48 -9.71 2.70
C ILE A 67 -1.28 -8.50 3.18
N HIS A 68 -1.45 -8.33 4.49
CA HIS A 68 -2.09 -7.13 5.06
C HIS A 68 -1.23 -5.88 4.80
N HIS A 69 0.10 -6.00 4.92
CA HIS A 69 1.02 -4.92 4.56
C HIS A 69 0.92 -4.56 3.07
N MET A 70 0.90 -5.55 2.18
CA MET A 70 0.70 -5.33 0.73
C MET A 70 -0.63 -4.64 0.44
N ARG A 71 -1.70 -5.01 1.15
CA ARG A 71 -3.01 -4.37 1.04
C ARG A 71 -2.96 -2.91 1.50
N LEU A 72 -2.25 -2.60 2.58
CA LEU A 72 -2.04 -1.23 3.04
C LEU A 72 -1.30 -0.39 2.00
N GLN A 73 -0.29 -0.95 1.34
CA GLN A 73 0.41 -0.30 0.22
C GLN A 73 -0.53 0.01 -0.95
N ALA A 74 -1.41 -0.94 -1.31
CA ALA A 74 -2.41 -0.75 -2.37
C ALA A 74 -3.44 0.34 -2.02
N LYS A 75 -3.90 0.37 -0.77
CA LYS A 75 -4.79 1.44 -0.29
C LYS A 75 -4.12 2.80 -0.30
N ALA A 76 -2.84 2.88 0.07
CA ALA A 76 -2.05 4.11 -0.05
C ALA A 76 -1.95 4.57 -1.51
N LEU A 77 -1.66 3.65 -2.44
CA LEU A 77 -1.64 3.95 -3.88
C LEU A 77 -2.99 4.48 -4.36
N GLN A 78 -4.09 3.83 -3.97
CA GLN A 78 -5.45 4.27 -4.31
C GLN A 78 -5.73 5.69 -3.77
N LEU A 79 -5.37 5.97 -2.52
CA LEU A 79 -5.54 7.29 -1.90
C LEU A 79 -4.76 8.36 -2.69
N ILE A 80 -3.50 8.09 -3.03
CA ILE A 80 -2.66 9.01 -3.81
C ILE A 80 -3.34 9.35 -5.15
N VAL A 81 -3.85 8.36 -5.87
CA VAL A 81 -4.54 8.57 -7.16
C VAL A 81 -5.83 9.37 -6.95
N THR A 82 -6.65 8.98 -5.98
CA THR A 82 -7.94 9.63 -5.69
C THR A 82 -7.77 11.11 -5.38
N VAL A 83 -6.90 11.46 -4.43
CA VAL A 83 -6.63 12.86 -4.05
C VAL A 83 -6.05 13.64 -5.23
N ARG A 84 -5.17 13.02 -6.02
CA ARG A 84 -4.57 13.64 -7.20
C ARG A 84 -5.58 13.97 -8.30
N THR A 85 -6.66 13.19 -8.41
CA THR A 85 -7.70 13.38 -9.43
C THR A 85 -8.95 14.11 -8.93
N ALA A 86 -9.07 14.33 -7.62
CA ALA A 86 -10.25 14.94 -7.02
C ALA A 86 -10.44 16.39 -7.52
N ARG A 87 -11.62 16.68 -8.08
CA ARG A 87 -12.05 18.03 -8.45
C ARG A 87 -13.08 18.51 -7.45
N GLY A 88 -12.63 19.07 -6.32
CA GLY A 88 -13.49 19.79 -5.37
C GLY A 88 -14.07 19.00 -4.19
N VAL A 89 -13.70 17.74 -3.98
CA VAL A 89 -14.00 17.00 -2.73
C VAL A 89 -12.88 17.26 -1.73
N GLU A 90 -13.21 17.69 -0.51
CA GLU A 90 -12.23 17.76 0.58
C GLU A 90 -11.71 16.35 0.90
N PRO A 91 -10.42 16.04 0.64
CA PRO A 91 -9.91 14.68 0.79
C PRO A 91 -9.58 14.31 2.24
N LEU A 92 -9.90 15.17 3.21
CA LEU A 92 -9.48 15.05 4.60
C LEU A 92 -9.99 13.75 5.23
N GLY A 93 -11.30 13.48 5.16
CA GLY A 93 -11.89 12.27 5.74
C GLY A 93 -11.34 10.96 5.15
N ILE A 94 -10.94 10.96 3.87
CA ILE A 94 -10.33 9.77 3.23
C ILE A 94 -8.88 9.59 3.72
N CYS A 95 -8.14 10.68 3.94
CA CYS A 95 -6.80 10.64 4.52
C CYS A 95 -6.86 10.14 5.98
N GLU A 96 -7.75 10.70 6.80
CA GLU A 96 -7.94 10.29 8.20
C GLU A 96 -8.31 8.81 8.30
N LYS A 97 -9.24 8.34 7.46
CA LYS A 97 -9.61 6.92 7.40
C LYS A 97 -8.42 6.03 7.08
N PHE A 98 -7.56 6.44 6.14
CA PHE A 98 -6.35 5.68 5.83
C PHE A 98 -5.38 5.65 7.02
N LEU A 99 -5.16 6.78 7.70
CA LEU A 99 -4.29 6.81 8.88
C LEU A 99 -4.82 5.91 10.01
N GLN A 100 -6.13 5.89 10.25
CA GLN A 100 -6.77 4.96 11.19
C GLN A 100 -6.54 3.50 10.83
N GLU A 101 -6.50 3.15 9.54
CA GLU A 101 -6.16 1.80 9.09
C GLU A 101 -4.69 1.45 9.36
N VAL A 102 -3.78 2.42 9.27
CA VAL A 102 -2.36 2.23 9.67
C VAL A 102 -2.28 1.97 11.18
N ASP A 103 -2.98 2.75 11.99
CA ASP A 103 -3.04 2.54 13.45
C ASP A 103 -3.67 1.19 13.82
N CYS A 104 -4.68 0.76 13.07
CA CYS A 104 -5.28 -0.56 13.22
C CYS A 104 -4.27 -1.67 12.88
N PHE A 105 -3.55 -1.54 11.76
CA PHE A 105 -2.50 -2.49 11.38
C PHE A 105 -1.44 -2.60 12.48
N GLN A 106 -0.94 -1.46 12.99
CA GLN A 106 0.06 -1.43 14.06
C GLN A 106 -0.41 -2.19 15.30
N ARG A 107 -1.65 -1.95 15.73
CA ARG A 107 -2.23 -2.62 16.92
C ARG A 107 -2.42 -4.12 16.71
N CYS A 108 -2.88 -4.54 15.53
CA CYS A 108 -3.09 -5.95 15.22
C CYS A 108 -1.79 -6.74 15.07
N PHE A 109 -0.70 -6.11 14.61
CA PHE A 109 0.54 -6.79 14.22
C PHE A 109 1.77 -6.29 14.97
N ILE A 110 1.60 -5.75 16.18
CA ILE A 110 2.67 -5.12 16.96
C ILE A 110 3.89 -6.03 17.19
N SER A 111 3.66 -7.33 17.38
CA SER A 111 4.74 -8.33 17.58
C SER A 111 5.59 -8.58 16.35
N GLU A 112 5.09 -8.25 15.15
CA GLU A 112 5.79 -8.50 13.87
C GLU A 112 6.50 -7.25 13.35
N LEU A 113 6.21 -6.05 13.88
CA LEU A 113 6.86 -4.80 13.47
C LEU A 113 8.40 -4.84 13.53
N PRO A 114 9.05 -5.47 14.54
CA PRO A 114 10.50 -5.60 14.55
C PRO A 114 11.07 -6.33 13.32
N HIS A 115 10.29 -7.19 12.67
CA HIS A 115 10.70 -7.93 11.46
C HIS A 115 10.39 -7.16 10.16
N MET A 116 9.83 -5.95 10.24
CA MET A 116 9.39 -5.15 9.10
C MET A 116 10.30 -3.95 8.79
N GLN A 117 11.55 -4.00 9.24
CA GLN A 117 12.51 -2.89 9.09
C GLN A 117 12.67 -2.45 7.63
N GLY A 118 12.57 -1.15 7.41
CA GLY A 118 12.68 -0.53 6.08
C GLY A 118 11.47 -0.76 5.17
N SER A 119 10.41 -1.42 5.65
CA SER A 119 9.14 -1.58 4.94
C SER A 119 8.34 -0.28 4.89
N PHE A 120 7.20 -0.31 4.20
CA PHE A 120 6.33 0.85 4.09
C PHE A 120 5.67 1.21 5.41
N VAL A 121 5.15 0.22 6.14
CA VAL A 121 4.50 0.50 7.42
C VAL A 121 5.49 0.99 8.47
N ASP A 122 6.68 0.40 8.54
CA ASP A 122 7.76 0.80 9.45
C ASP A 122 8.08 2.30 9.29
N LYS A 123 8.37 2.72 8.05
CA LYS A 123 8.62 4.13 7.73
C LYS A 123 7.41 5.04 7.95
N LEU A 124 6.19 4.55 7.77
CA LEU A 124 4.98 5.34 8.00
C LEU A 124 4.75 5.61 9.48
N LEU A 125 5.03 4.63 10.35
CA LEU A 125 4.85 4.78 11.79
C LEU A 125 5.78 5.88 12.33
N ASP A 126 7.02 5.94 11.87
CA ASP A 126 7.95 7.04 12.20
C ASP A 126 7.45 8.42 11.75
N LEU A 127 6.71 8.46 10.64
CA LEU A 127 6.17 9.69 10.06
C LEU A 127 4.78 10.04 10.58
N MET A 128 4.17 9.20 11.43
CA MET A 128 2.77 9.34 11.84
C MET A 128 2.46 10.69 12.51
N PRO A 129 3.29 11.22 13.45
CA PRO A 129 3.03 12.51 14.08
C PRO A 129 2.93 13.65 13.06
N ARG A 130 3.73 13.59 11.99
CA ARG A 130 3.72 14.57 10.90
C ARG A 130 2.52 14.36 9.96
N LEU A 131 2.14 13.11 9.69
CA LEU A 131 1.03 12.79 8.80
C LEU A 131 -0.31 13.29 9.36
N VAL A 132 -0.54 13.14 10.66
CA VAL A 132 -1.79 13.55 11.33
C VAL A 132 -2.01 15.07 11.27
N THR A 133 -0.94 15.87 11.32
CA THR A 133 -1.03 17.35 11.26
C THR A 133 -0.95 17.90 9.84
N SER A 134 -0.78 17.05 8.84
CA SER A 134 -0.54 17.46 7.45
C SER A 134 -1.85 17.64 6.68
N LYS A 135 -1.91 18.67 5.83
CA LYS A 135 -2.99 18.80 4.84
C LYS A 135 -2.96 17.63 3.84
N PRO A 136 -4.10 17.24 3.24
CA PRO A 136 -4.19 16.07 2.36
C PRO A 136 -3.16 16.02 1.22
N SER A 137 -2.83 17.18 0.63
CA SER A 137 -1.83 17.27 -0.44
C SER A 137 -0.41 16.94 0.03
N GLU A 138 -0.07 17.24 1.28
CA GLU A 138 1.22 16.87 1.89
C GLU A 138 1.22 15.40 2.29
N VAL A 139 0.11 14.89 2.86
CA VAL A 139 -0.05 13.45 3.18
C VAL A 139 0.24 12.60 1.95
N VAL A 140 -0.42 12.84 0.82
CA VAL A 140 -0.20 12.01 -0.38
C VAL A 140 1.19 12.16 -0.99
N LYS A 141 1.85 13.32 -0.82
CA LYS A 141 3.26 13.46 -1.23
C LYS A 141 4.16 12.58 -0.37
N ILE A 142 3.97 12.60 0.94
CA ILE A 142 4.73 11.77 1.89
C ILE A 142 4.49 10.29 1.56
N LEU A 143 3.23 9.85 1.49
CA LEU A 143 2.87 8.45 1.16
C LEU A 143 3.53 7.98 -0.15
N ARG A 144 3.52 8.81 -1.19
CA ARG A 144 4.13 8.48 -2.48
C ARG A 144 5.64 8.30 -2.38
N VAL A 145 6.33 9.21 -1.68
CA VAL A 145 7.78 9.12 -1.48
C VAL A 145 8.12 7.89 -0.66
N THR A 146 7.41 7.68 0.45
CA THR A 146 7.61 6.53 1.33
C THR A 146 7.38 5.22 0.58
N LEU A 147 6.27 5.06 -0.17
CA LEU A 147 6.00 3.86 -0.97
C LEU A 147 7.15 3.52 -1.93
N ARG A 148 7.72 4.52 -2.60
CA ARG A 148 8.81 4.33 -3.58
C ARG A 148 10.13 3.93 -2.94
N GLN A 149 10.39 4.40 -1.73
CA GLN A 149 11.64 4.15 -1.01
C GLN A 149 11.55 2.94 -0.08
N SER A 150 10.38 2.33 0.06
CA SER A 150 10.16 1.21 0.97
C SER A 150 10.61 -0.10 0.36
N ASN A 151 11.17 -0.96 1.19
CA ASN A 151 11.52 -2.31 0.80
C ASN A 151 10.26 -3.17 0.69
N PHE A 152 10.31 -4.12 -0.24
CA PHE A 152 9.33 -5.18 -0.29
C PHE A 152 9.65 -6.23 0.76
N LEU A 153 8.64 -6.67 1.50
CA LEU A 153 8.78 -7.80 2.41
C LEU A 153 8.92 -9.09 1.61
N CYS A 154 9.81 -9.98 2.04
CA CYS A 154 9.96 -11.30 1.46
C CYS A 154 8.98 -12.27 2.11
N LEU A 155 8.25 -13.05 1.31
CA LEU A 155 7.47 -14.16 1.85
C LEU A 155 8.40 -15.23 2.43
N PRO A 156 8.18 -15.68 3.67
CA PRO A 156 8.88 -16.85 4.17
C PRO A 156 8.47 -18.06 3.33
N LEU A 157 9.46 -18.84 2.91
CA LEU A 157 9.23 -20.17 2.36
C LEU A 157 8.87 -21.09 3.53
N PRO A 158 7.92 -22.03 3.38
CA PRO A 158 7.64 -23.00 4.43
C PRO A 158 8.93 -23.76 4.76
N GLU A 159 9.25 -23.88 6.04
CA GLU A 159 10.24 -24.85 6.49
C GLU A 159 9.67 -26.26 6.21
N LYS A 160 10.48 -27.12 5.58
CA LYS A 160 10.07 -28.46 5.16
C LYS A 160 9.72 -29.36 6.33
#